data_AF-A0A382N634-F1
#
_entry.id   AF-A0A382N634-F1
#
_cell.length_a   1.000
_cell.length_b   1.000
_cell.length_c   1.000
_cell.angle_alpha   90.00
_cell.angle_beta   90.00
_cell.angle_gamma   90.00
#
_symmetry.space_group_name_H-M   'P 1'
#
loop_
_entity.id
_entity.type
_entity.pdbx_description
1 polymer ?
#
loop_
_entity_poly.entity_id
_entity_poly.type
_entity_poly.pdbx_seq_one_letter_code
_entity_poly.pdbx_strand_id
1 'polypeptide(L)'
;MPIVDEFIINVGESEDDTLALVKSIANSKIRIIESKWNETMQDRGYVYGQQKMIAHYNCTGDWAFYIEGDEVYHESELEQIRESMQVHLNDPNVEALVFDYYHFYGNSNSYLNSPGWYRSEARIIKNSVRSYSPDGLFWLVLDSNKKGRYPRAKHTGAHCYHYGWVRSEEQMNLKSKKVQKYWGENHKKIDYTQIEQCIIQEFKGTHPEVVTGWLPKSSGLYKVDPSYVPTNKEKKHRMMNKLEKVFGLELSKKHYKLV
;
A
#
# COMPACT_ATOMS: atom_id res chain seq x y z
N MET A 1 8.31 10.20 11.11
CA MET A 1 7.21 11.01 11.71
C MET A 1 7.41 12.55 11.63
N PRO A 2 8.18 13.14 10.69
CA PRO A 2 8.40 14.59 10.73
C PRO A 2 7.20 15.40 10.21
N ILE A 3 6.33 14.82 9.39
CA ILE A 3 5.23 15.54 8.69
C ILE A 3 3.83 15.29 9.27
N VAL A 4 3.75 14.75 10.48
CA VAL A 4 2.48 14.48 11.16
C VAL A 4 2.49 15.10 12.56
N ASP A 5 1.32 15.56 13.01
CA ASP A 5 1.14 16.10 14.37
C ASP A 5 0.97 14.98 15.40
N GLU A 6 0.28 13.91 15.01
CA GLU A 6 0.11 12.67 15.78
C GLU A 6 0.30 11.43 14.90
N PHE A 7 0.57 10.27 15.52
CA PHE A 7 0.78 9.01 14.83
C PHE A 7 0.02 7.88 15.54
N ILE A 8 -1.14 7.51 14.99
CA ILE A 8 -2.02 6.50 15.57
C ILE A 8 -1.67 5.13 15.01
N ILE A 9 -1.19 4.23 15.88
CA ILE A 9 -0.81 2.87 15.49
C ILE A 9 -1.81 1.90 16.08
N ASN A 10 -2.59 1.25 15.23
CA ASN A 10 -3.41 0.12 15.66
C ASN A 10 -2.62 -1.18 15.51
N VAL A 11 -2.34 -1.84 16.64
CA VAL A 11 -1.64 -3.12 16.70
C VAL A 11 -2.65 -4.19 17.11
N GLY A 12 -3.05 -5.00 16.13
CA GLY A 12 -3.85 -6.19 16.40
C GLY A 12 -3.04 -7.26 17.13
N GLU A 13 -3.72 -8.06 17.95
CA GLU A 13 -3.15 -9.23 18.62
C GLU A 13 -2.31 -10.06 17.62
N SER A 14 -1.07 -10.32 18.00
CA SER A 14 -0.04 -10.93 17.15
C SER A 14 0.75 -11.97 17.92
N GLU A 15 1.40 -12.88 17.19
CA GLU A 15 2.21 -13.98 17.73
C GLU A 15 3.71 -13.64 17.79
N ASP A 16 4.08 -12.38 17.49
CA ASP A 16 5.45 -11.89 17.46
C ASP A 16 5.62 -10.65 18.35
N ASP A 17 6.84 -10.10 18.39
CA ASP A 17 7.20 -8.97 19.26
C ASP A 17 6.73 -7.60 18.72
N THR A 18 5.85 -7.54 17.71
CA THR A 18 5.43 -6.27 17.09
C THR A 18 4.95 -5.25 18.11
N LEU A 19 4.09 -5.65 19.05
CA LEU A 19 3.57 -4.73 20.07
C LEU A 19 4.69 -4.21 20.99
N ALA A 20 5.62 -5.07 21.40
CA ALA A 20 6.74 -4.70 22.25
C ALA A 20 7.69 -3.73 21.52
N LEU A 21 7.98 -4.02 20.25
CA LEU A 21 8.80 -3.15 19.39
C LEU A 21 8.16 -1.77 19.22
N VAL A 22 6.86 -1.70 18.92
CA VAL A 22 6.15 -0.42 18.79
C VAL A 22 6.14 0.35 20.12
N LYS A 23 5.90 -0.32 21.25
CA LYS A 23 5.95 0.30 22.59
C LYS A 23 7.34 0.83 22.96
N SER A 24 8.40 0.26 22.41
CA SER A 24 9.78 0.71 22.65
C SER A 24 10.13 2.04 21.95
N ILE A 25 9.32 2.47 20.97
CA ILE A 25 9.56 3.72 20.24
C ILE A 25 9.19 4.90 21.13
N ALA A 26 10.20 5.54 21.72
CA ALA A 26 10.01 6.72 22.57
C ALA A 26 9.67 7.95 21.73
N ASN A 27 8.39 8.18 21.46
CA ASN A 27 7.92 9.41 20.79
C ASN A 27 6.53 9.84 21.29
N SER A 28 6.40 11.09 21.73
CA SER A 28 5.15 11.64 22.28
C SER A 28 4.02 11.77 21.26
N LYS A 29 4.31 11.74 19.96
CA LYS A 29 3.29 11.75 18.90
C LYS A 29 2.61 10.39 18.72
N ILE A 30 3.24 9.31 19.19
CA ILE A 30 2.71 7.95 18.99
C ILE A 30 1.61 7.68 20.00
N ARG A 31 0.44 7.26 19.52
CA ARG A 31 -0.61 6.66 20.34
C ARG A 31 -0.93 5.27 19.82
N ILE A 32 -0.78 4.28 20.69
CA ILE A 32 -0.98 2.87 20.36
C ILE A 32 -2.41 2.47 20.74
N ILE A 33 -3.09 1.81 19.82
CA ILE A 33 -4.36 1.14 20.05
C ILE A 33 -4.08 -0.36 19.94
N GLU A 34 -4.39 -1.10 21.00
CA GLU A 34 -4.33 -2.56 20.99
C GLU A 34 -5.71 -3.09 20.60
N SER A 35 -5.78 -3.91 19.56
CA SER A 35 -7.04 -4.43 19.03
C SER A 35 -7.01 -5.95 18.91
N LYS A 36 -8.19 -6.52 18.64
CA LYS A 36 -8.34 -7.94 18.31
C LYS A 36 -8.74 -8.09 16.86
N TRP A 37 -8.31 -9.19 16.26
CA TRP A 37 -8.76 -9.61 14.94
C TRP A 37 -10.11 -10.31 15.06
N ASN A 38 -11.03 -10.02 14.15
CA ASN A 38 -12.21 -10.86 14.00
C ASN A 38 -11.84 -12.11 13.20
N GLU A 39 -11.45 -13.18 13.90
CA GLU A 39 -11.00 -14.45 13.31
C GLU A 39 -12.08 -15.18 12.50
N THR A 40 -13.35 -14.82 12.68
CA THR A 40 -14.47 -15.41 11.91
C THR A 40 -14.71 -14.69 10.58
N MET A 41 -14.13 -13.51 10.38
CA MET A 41 -14.32 -12.73 9.16
C MET A 41 -13.37 -13.22 8.06
N GLN A 42 -13.95 -13.82 7.02
CA GLN A 42 -13.21 -14.40 5.89
C GLN A 42 -13.59 -13.74 4.55
N ASP A 43 -14.42 -12.70 4.55
CA ASP A 43 -14.86 -12.07 3.30
C ASP A 43 -13.82 -11.06 2.80
N ARG A 44 -13.08 -11.44 1.75
CA ARG A 44 -12.23 -10.54 0.93
C ARG A 44 -11.29 -9.62 1.73
N GLY A 45 -10.80 -10.07 2.89
CA GLY A 45 -9.89 -9.28 3.73
C GLY A 45 -10.56 -8.15 4.49
N TYR A 46 -11.89 -8.16 4.68
CA TYR A 46 -12.64 -7.11 5.38
C TYR A 46 -12.07 -6.79 6.77
N VAL A 47 -11.50 -7.79 7.47
CA VAL A 47 -10.84 -7.57 8.77
C VAL A 47 -9.71 -6.54 8.71
N TYR A 48 -9.00 -6.41 7.59
CA TYR A 48 -7.96 -5.39 7.40
C TYR A 48 -8.58 -4.00 7.35
N GLY A 49 -9.74 -3.86 6.70
CA GLY A 49 -10.54 -2.64 6.74
C GLY A 49 -10.97 -2.29 8.16
N GLN A 50 -11.34 -3.28 8.97
CA GLN A 50 -11.64 -3.07 10.40
C GLN A 50 -10.41 -2.52 11.16
N GLN A 51 -9.24 -3.13 11.00
CA GLN A 51 -8.01 -2.68 11.65
C GLN A 51 -7.60 -1.26 11.22
N LYS A 52 -7.68 -0.98 9.91
CA LYS A 52 -7.42 0.35 9.34
C LYS A 52 -8.38 1.40 9.92
N MET A 53 -9.67 1.09 10.00
CA MET A 53 -10.67 2.03 10.47
C MET A 53 -10.58 2.30 11.97
N ILE A 54 -10.11 1.34 12.80
CA ILE A 54 -9.85 1.59 14.23
C ILE A 54 -8.84 2.73 14.42
N ALA A 55 -7.70 2.69 13.69
CA ALA A 55 -6.72 3.78 13.74
C ALA A 55 -7.30 5.07 13.15
N HIS A 56 -7.93 5.00 11.97
CA HIS A 56 -8.47 6.16 11.27
C HIS A 56 -9.52 6.92 12.08
N TYR A 57 -10.46 6.22 12.74
CA TYR A 57 -11.47 6.86 13.59
C TYR A 57 -10.91 7.57 14.83
N ASN A 58 -9.63 7.34 15.14
CA ASN A 58 -8.94 8.00 16.23
C ASN A 58 -8.07 9.17 15.74
N CYS A 59 -7.94 9.41 14.45
CA CYS A 59 -7.24 10.59 13.93
C CYS A 59 -8.04 11.87 14.19
N THR A 60 -7.37 12.94 14.59
CA THR A 60 -7.96 14.23 14.96
C THR A 60 -7.51 15.41 14.08
N GLY A 61 -6.41 15.25 13.34
CA GLY A 61 -5.93 16.26 12.39
C GLY A 61 -6.84 16.48 11.19
N ASP A 62 -6.50 17.41 10.30
CA ASP A 62 -7.29 17.69 9.10
C ASP A 62 -7.26 16.53 8.08
N TRP A 63 -6.08 15.90 7.99
CA TRP A 63 -5.78 14.79 7.07
C TRP A 63 -5.41 13.54 7.87
N ALA A 64 -5.87 12.37 7.42
CA ALA A 64 -5.38 11.07 7.86
C ALA A 64 -4.45 10.48 6.80
N PHE A 65 -3.18 10.32 7.15
CA PHE A 65 -2.18 9.64 6.33
C PHE A 65 -2.09 8.17 6.74
N TYR A 66 -2.58 7.27 5.88
CA TYR A 66 -2.53 5.84 6.07
C TYR A 66 -1.23 5.24 5.54
N ILE A 67 -0.61 4.37 6.34
CA ILE A 67 0.65 3.68 6.04
C ILE A 67 0.53 2.24 6.51
N GLU A 68 0.81 1.28 5.63
CA GLU A 68 0.93 -0.14 6.00
C GLU A 68 2.32 -0.46 6.58
N GLY A 69 2.44 -1.57 7.34
CA GLY A 69 3.68 -1.91 8.04
C GLY A 69 4.88 -2.22 7.14
N ASP A 70 4.66 -2.42 5.84
CA ASP A 70 5.67 -2.62 4.80
C ASP A 70 5.73 -1.45 3.78
N GLU A 71 5.14 -0.30 4.11
CA GLU A 71 5.21 0.94 3.33
C GLU A 71 6.09 1.99 4.03
N VAL A 72 6.93 2.69 3.25
CA VAL A 72 7.79 3.79 3.71
C VAL A 72 7.74 4.93 2.69
N TYR A 73 7.98 6.15 3.15
CA TYR A 73 8.07 7.35 2.30
C TYR A 73 9.46 7.94 2.39
N HIS A 74 10.04 8.31 1.25
CA HIS A 74 11.41 8.80 1.19
C HIS A 74 11.52 10.20 1.82
N GLU A 75 12.54 10.41 2.63
CA GLU A 75 12.83 11.68 3.31
C GLU A 75 12.89 12.88 2.36
N SER A 76 13.31 12.69 1.10
CA SER A 76 13.36 13.73 0.08
C SER A 76 11.99 14.17 -0.43
N GLU A 77 10.96 13.34 -0.26
CA GLU A 77 9.59 13.61 -0.75
C GLU A 77 8.66 14.11 0.37
N LEU A 78 9.09 14.07 1.64
CA LEU A 78 8.23 14.41 2.78
C LEU A 78 7.73 15.86 2.72
N GLU A 79 8.56 16.79 2.29
CA GLU A 79 8.17 18.21 2.19
C GLU A 79 7.11 18.42 1.10
N GLN A 80 7.28 17.80 -0.06
CA GLN A 80 6.29 17.83 -1.14
C GLN A 80 4.94 17.25 -0.69
N ILE A 81 4.95 16.17 0.09
CA ILE A 81 3.74 15.57 0.65
C ILE A 81 3.04 16.56 1.60
N ARG A 82 3.81 17.21 2.48
CA ARG A 82 3.32 18.21 3.42
C ARG A 82 2.72 19.42 2.69
N GLU A 83 3.39 19.93 1.67
CA GLU A 83 2.90 21.02 0.82
C GLU A 83 1.61 20.63 0.10
N SER A 84 1.52 19.41 -0.45
CA SER A 84 0.31 18.91 -1.11
C SER A 84 -0.90 18.89 -0.17
N MET A 85 -0.70 18.52 1.11
CA MET A 85 -1.75 18.59 2.13
C MET A 85 -2.19 20.04 2.40
N GLN A 86 -1.24 20.97 2.48
CA GLN A 86 -1.53 22.39 2.77
C GLN A 86 -2.26 23.07 1.61
N VAL A 87 -1.80 22.88 0.37
CA VAL A 87 -2.38 23.49 -0.82
C VAL A 87 -3.83 23.05 -1.02
N HIS A 88 -4.14 21.78 -0.75
CA HIS A 88 -5.48 21.21 -0.99
C HIS A 88 -6.40 21.17 0.22
N LEU A 89 -5.95 21.65 1.40
CA LEU A 89 -6.70 21.60 2.65
C LEU A 89 -8.10 22.24 2.50
N ASN A 90 -8.14 23.45 1.93
CA ASN A 90 -9.37 24.24 1.81
C ASN A 90 -10.12 24.03 0.48
N ASP A 91 -9.65 23.15 -0.40
CA ASP A 91 -10.36 22.85 -1.65
C ASP A 91 -11.47 21.82 -1.41
N PRO A 92 -12.77 22.19 -1.52
CA PRO A 92 -13.89 21.27 -1.29
C PRO A 92 -14.03 20.20 -2.39
N ASN A 93 -13.28 20.31 -3.50
CA ASN A 93 -13.25 19.30 -4.54
C ASN A 93 -12.25 18.18 -4.27
N VAL A 94 -11.30 18.40 -3.35
CA VAL A 94 -10.25 17.42 -3.03
C VAL A 94 -10.58 16.75 -1.70
N GLU A 95 -10.71 15.42 -1.74
CA GLU A 95 -11.04 14.59 -0.59
C GLU A 95 -9.85 13.71 -0.17
N ALA A 96 -8.99 13.36 -1.12
CA ALA A 96 -7.83 12.50 -0.90
C ALA A 96 -6.59 12.96 -1.69
N LEU A 97 -5.42 12.47 -1.29
CA LEU A 97 -4.18 12.62 -2.03
C LEU A 97 -3.62 11.24 -2.41
N VAL A 98 -3.18 11.12 -3.66
CA VAL A 98 -2.71 9.86 -4.25
C VAL A 98 -1.21 9.90 -4.52
N PHE A 99 -0.61 8.72 -4.45
CA PHE A 99 0.82 8.49 -4.57
C PHE A 99 1.06 7.42 -5.63
N ASP A 100 2.15 7.55 -6.36
CA ASP A 100 2.66 6.48 -7.21
C ASP A 100 3.33 5.39 -6.35
N TYR A 101 3.46 4.17 -6.88
CA TYR A 101 3.97 3.02 -6.15
C TYR A 101 5.27 2.46 -6.72
N TYR A 102 6.24 2.26 -5.84
CA TYR A 102 7.28 1.27 -6.04
C TYR A 102 6.90 -0.02 -5.31
N HIS A 103 6.30 -0.96 -6.03
CA HIS A 103 6.06 -2.32 -5.56
C HIS A 103 7.34 -3.16 -5.70
N PHE A 104 8.24 -3.07 -4.74
CA PHE A 104 9.50 -3.83 -4.77
C PHE A 104 9.23 -5.34 -4.70
N TYR A 105 9.96 -6.12 -5.48
CA TYR A 105 9.69 -7.54 -5.68
C TYR A 105 10.96 -8.39 -5.78
N GLY A 106 11.05 -9.41 -4.93
CA GLY A 106 12.12 -10.41 -4.91
C GLY A 106 13.45 -9.88 -4.40
N ASN A 107 13.82 -8.64 -4.72
CA ASN A 107 14.97 -7.94 -4.19
C ASN A 107 14.70 -6.43 -4.06
N SER A 108 15.66 -5.67 -3.50
CA SER A 108 15.52 -4.23 -3.32
C SER A 108 15.67 -3.43 -4.62
N ASN A 109 16.31 -3.99 -5.65
CA ASN A 109 16.63 -3.29 -6.89
C ASN A 109 15.57 -3.46 -7.98
N SER A 110 14.46 -4.14 -7.68
CA SER A 110 13.45 -4.54 -8.66
C SER A 110 12.07 -4.19 -8.18
N TYR A 111 11.26 -3.58 -9.04
CA TYR A 111 9.86 -3.30 -8.76
C TYR A 111 8.95 -3.73 -9.90
N LEU A 112 7.67 -3.94 -9.60
CA LEU A 112 6.67 -4.35 -10.58
C LEU A 112 6.05 -3.15 -11.29
N ASN A 113 5.96 -3.25 -12.62
CA ASN A 113 5.23 -2.32 -13.46
C ASN A 113 4.33 -3.09 -14.45
N SER A 114 3.06 -3.22 -14.08
CA SER A 114 2.03 -3.89 -14.87
C SER A 114 0.66 -3.38 -14.47
N PRO A 115 -0.31 -3.24 -15.38
CA PRO A 115 -1.66 -2.81 -15.06
C PRO A 115 -2.42 -3.84 -14.21
N GLY A 116 -1.86 -5.05 -14.04
CA GLY A 116 -2.32 -6.02 -13.06
C GLY A 116 -2.02 -5.66 -11.60
N TRP A 117 -1.16 -4.68 -11.39
CA TRP A 117 -0.81 -4.08 -10.11
C TRP A 117 -1.23 -2.62 -10.16
N TYR A 118 -1.81 -2.10 -9.06
CA TYR A 118 -2.15 -0.69 -9.03
C TYR A 118 -0.84 0.10 -9.06
N ARG A 119 -0.76 1.13 -9.92
CA ARG A 119 0.44 1.97 -10.00
C ARG A 119 0.39 3.16 -9.06
N SER A 120 -0.80 3.49 -8.58
CA SER A 120 -1.05 4.59 -7.66
C SER A 120 -2.25 4.29 -6.78
N GLU A 121 -2.28 4.86 -5.59
CA GLU A 121 -3.42 4.74 -4.67
C GLU A 121 -3.55 5.96 -3.76
N ALA A 122 -4.76 6.21 -3.28
CA ALA A 122 -5.00 7.17 -2.22
C ALA A 122 -4.35 6.66 -0.93
N ARG A 123 -3.54 7.52 -0.30
CA ARG A 123 -2.95 7.25 1.02
C ARG A 123 -3.19 8.32 2.05
N ILE A 124 -3.67 9.49 1.61
CA ILE A 124 -4.14 10.54 2.51
C ILE A 124 -5.60 10.83 2.21
N ILE A 125 -6.44 10.94 3.24
CA ILE A 125 -7.86 11.33 3.12
C ILE A 125 -8.20 12.42 4.15
N LYS A 126 -9.09 13.37 3.82
CA LYS A 126 -9.57 14.36 4.79
C LYS A 126 -10.40 13.66 5.87
N ASN A 127 -10.11 13.94 7.14
CA ASN A 127 -10.88 13.40 8.27
C ASN A 127 -12.32 13.94 8.30
N SER A 128 -12.55 15.12 7.71
CA SER A 128 -13.89 15.70 7.56
C SER A 128 -14.77 14.99 6.50
N VAL A 129 -14.20 14.08 5.70
CA VAL A 129 -14.94 13.31 4.70
C VAL A 129 -15.50 12.05 5.33
N ARG A 130 -16.83 11.92 5.28
CA ARG A 130 -17.52 10.69 5.70
C ARG A 130 -17.12 9.52 4.81
N SER A 131 -16.17 8.72 5.30
CA SER A 131 -15.57 7.61 4.55
C SER A 131 -15.41 6.35 5.39
N TYR A 132 -15.28 5.21 4.73
CA TYR A 132 -14.90 3.95 5.34
C TYR A 132 -14.05 3.12 4.37
N SER A 133 -13.28 2.16 4.90
CA SER A 133 -12.48 1.25 4.09
C SER A 133 -13.10 -0.15 4.10
N PRO A 134 -13.50 -0.71 2.95
CA PRO A 134 -14.04 -2.08 2.88
C PRO A 134 -12.94 -3.16 2.94
N ASP A 135 -11.67 -2.77 2.82
CA ASP A 135 -10.48 -3.61 2.98
C ASP A 135 -9.29 -2.74 3.45
N GLY A 136 -8.06 -3.26 3.47
CA GLY A 136 -6.88 -2.47 3.81
C GLY A 136 -6.50 -1.40 2.76
N LEU A 137 -6.86 -1.59 1.49
CA LEU A 137 -6.24 -0.89 0.38
C LEU A 137 -6.78 0.53 0.17
N PHE A 138 -8.10 0.75 0.18
CA PHE A 138 -8.70 2.00 -0.27
C PHE A 138 -9.88 2.47 0.58
N TRP A 139 -10.38 3.69 0.30
CA TRP A 139 -11.57 4.25 0.93
C TRP A 139 -12.76 4.36 -0.03
N LEU A 140 -13.96 4.28 0.53
CA LEU A 140 -15.20 4.71 -0.07
C LEU A 140 -15.75 5.93 0.68
N VAL A 141 -16.11 6.97 -0.07
CA VAL A 141 -16.82 8.16 0.42
C VAL A 141 -18.32 7.93 0.32
N LEU A 142 -19.04 8.30 1.38
CA LEU A 142 -20.48 8.11 1.51
C LEU A 142 -21.23 9.44 1.42
N ASP A 143 -21.74 9.76 0.23
CA ASP A 143 -22.70 10.87 0.07
C ASP A 143 -24.10 10.50 0.62
N SER A 144 -24.38 9.20 0.71
CA SER A 144 -25.62 8.63 1.26
C SER A 144 -25.33 7.38 2.07
N ASN A 145 -26.31 6.87 2.80
CA ASN A 145 -26.15 5.67 3.61
C ASN A 145 -26.04 4.37 2.80
N LYS A 146 -26.35 4.38 1.50
CA LYS A 146 -26.53 3.15 0.70
C LYS A 146 -25.43 2.89 -0.32
N LYS A 147 -24.79 3.94 -0.85
CA LYS A 147 -23.85 3.81 -1.97
C LYS A 147 -22.59 4.63 -1.69
N GLY A 148 -21.47 3.94 -1.67
CA GLY A 148 -20.14 4.54 -1.66
C GLY A 148 -19.64 4.84 -3.07
N ARG A 149 -18.72 5.80 -3.15
CA ARG A 149 -17.92 6.13 -4.34
C ARG A 149 -16.46 6.28 -3.95
N TYR A 150 -15.56 6.22 -4.93
CA TYR A 150 -14.16 6.55 -4.67
C TYR A 150 -13.98 8.05 -4.38
N PRO A 151 -13.01 8.42 -3.55
CA PRO A 151 -12.71 9.81 -3.25
C PRO A 151 -12.23 10.56 -4.50
N ARG A 152 -12.55 11.86 -4.55
CA ARG A 152 -11.94 12.80 -5.49
C ARG A 152 -10.54 13.16 -5.01
N ALA A 153 -9.54 13.04 -5.86
CA ALA A 153 -8.15 13.10 -5.43
C ALA A 153 -7.27 14.00 -6.29
N LYS A 154 -6.24 14.55 -5.66
CA LYS A 154 -5.09 15.19 -6.32
C LYS A 154 -3.84 14.33 -6.14
N HIS A 155 -2.97 14.37 -7.13
CA HIS A 155 -1.70 13.65 -7.09
C HIS A 155 -0.66 14.46 -6.30
N THR A 156 0.04 13.83 -5.37
CA THR A 156 1.11 14.50 -4.59
C THR A 156 2.37 14.71 -5.42
N GLY A 157 2.63 13.79 -6.35
CA GLY A 157 3.88 13.67 -7.10
C GLY A 157 4.97 12.92 -6.33
N ALA A 158 4.63 12.34 -5.18
CA ALA A 158 5.51 11.51 -4.37
C ALA A 158 5.18 10.02 -4.53
N HIS A 159 6.08 9.16 -4.03
CA HIS A 159 5.97 7.71 -4.16
C HIS A 159 5.79 7.04 -2.80
N CYS A 160 4.99 5.98 -2.78
CA CYS A 160 4.99 4.99 -1.72
C CYS A 160 6.00 3.90 -2.04
N TYR A 161 6.97 3.69 -1.14
CA TYR A 161 7.98 2.65 -1.25
C TYR A 161 7.47 1.42 -0.51
N HIS A 162 6.92 0.46 -1.26
CA HIS A 162 6.23 -0.70 -0.72
C HIS A 162 7.10 -1.95 -0.83
N TYR A 163 7.56 -2.45 0.31
CA TYR A 163 8.50 -3.57 0.45
C TYR A 163 7.82 -4.92 0.71
N GLY A 164 6.52 -5.03 0.40
CA GLY A 164 5.72 -6.21 0.72
C GLY A 164 6.30 -7.52 0.20
N TRP A 165 6.98 -7.50 -0.95
CA TRP A 165 7.60 -8.67 -1.60
C TRP A 165 9.13 -8.72 -1.49
N VAL A 166 9.73 -7.87 -0.65
CA VAL A 166 11.18 -7.92 -0.34
C VAL A 166 11.39 -8.76 0.92
N ARG A 167 11.21 -10.07 0.78
CA ARG A 167 11.39 -11.07 1.83
C ARG A 167 11.74 -12.41 1.21
N SER A 168 12.24 -13.37 1.99
CA SER A 168 12.46 -14.71 1.46
C SER A 168 11.14 -15.36 1.04
N GLU A 169 11.20 -16.29 0.07
CA GLU A 169 10.00 -17.05 -0.32
C GLU A 169 9.39 -17.81 0.86
N GLU A 170 10.22 -18.32 1.77
CA GLU A 170 9.76 -18.96 3.00
C GLU A 170 8.93 -17.99 3.86
N GLN A 171 9.45 -16.79 4.11
CA GLN A 171 8.75 -15.75 4.86
C GLN A 171 7.44 -15.33 4.17
N MET A 172 7.43 -15.23 2.84
CA MET A 172 6.21 -14.91 2.09
C MET A 172 5.19 -16.03 2.14
N ASN A 173 5.62 -17.29 2.00
CA ASN A 173 4.73 -18.43 2.12
C ASN A 173 4.14 -18.52 3.54
N LEU A 174 4.94 -18.24 4.58
CA LEU A 174 4.44 -18.16 5.95
C LEU A 174 3.41 -17.02 6.13
N LYS A 175 3.70 -15.81 5.63
CA LYS A 175 2.74 -14.68 5.60
C LYS A 175 1.45 -15.12 4.91
N SER A 176 1.55 -15.70 3.71
CA SER A 176 0.39 -16.15 2.94
C SER A 176 -0.44 -17.18 3.71
N LYS A 177 0.18 -18.18 4.34
CA LYS A 177 -0.52 -19.18 5.18
C LYS A 177 -1.32 -18.53 6.32
N LYS A 178 -0.74 -17.54 6.99
CA LYS A 178 -1.40 -16.84 8.10
C LYS A 178 -2.51 -15.89 7.64
N VAL A 179 -2.37 -15.28 6.47
CA VAL A 179 -3.25 -14.20 6.00
C VAL A 179 -4.43 -14.68 5.14
N GLN A 180 -4.24 -15.74 4.33
CA GLN A 180 -5.25 -16.19 3.36
C GLN A 180 -6.60 -16.60 3.99
N LYS A 181 -6.59 -16.99 5.28
CA LYS A 181 -7.81 -17.28 6.05
C LYS A 181 -8.81 -16.11 6.03
N TYR A 182 -8.33 -14.86 6.02
CA TYR A 182 -9.19 -13.67 6.00
C TYR A 182 -9.82 -13.37 4.63
N TRP A 183 -9.42 -14.10 3.59
CA TRP A 183 -10.03 -14.09 2.26
C TRP A 183 -10.87 -15.35 1.98
N GLY A 184 -10.96 -16.28 2.94
CA GLY A 184 -11.64 -17.57 2.74
C GLY A 184 -10.92 -18.46 1.73
N GLU A 185 -9.64 -18.20 1.49
CA GLU A 185 -8.83 -18.92 0.51
C GLU A 185 -7.83 -19.86 1.20
N ASN A 186 -7.49 -20.95 0.50
CA ASN A 186 -6.40 -21.81 0.91
C ASN A 186 -5.07 -21.26 0.40
N HIS A 187 -4.03 -21.38 1.22
CA HIS A 187 -2.67 -21.04 0.82
C HIS A 187 -2.23 -21.84 -0.40
N LYS A 188 -1.79 -21.12 -1.43
CA LYS A 188 -1.06 -21.68 -2.57
C LYS A 188 0.41 -21.32 -2.40
N LYS A 189 1.29 -22.29 -2.62
CA LYS A 189 2.73 -22.06 -2.56
C LYS A 189 3.09 -20.96 -3.55
N ILE A 190 3.73 -19.92 -3.04
CA ILE A 190 4.25 -18.79 -3.81
C ILE A 190 5.67 -19.15 -4.23
N ASP A 191 5.94 -18.98 -5.52
CA ASP A 191 7.24 -19.08 -6.16
C ASP A 191 7.46 -17.76 -6.91
N TYR A 192 8.48 -17.01 -6.51
CA TYR A 192 8.75 -15.67 -7.03
C TYR A 192 9.25 -15.70 -8.48
N THR A 193 9.70 -16.87 -8.96
CA THR A 193 10.13 -17.05 -10.34
C THR A 193 8.97 -17.21 -11.31
N GLN A 194 7.75 -17.47 -10.82
CA GLN A 194 6.56 -17.74 -11.63
C GLN A 194 5.81 -16.45 -12.00
N ILE A 195 6.51 -15.52 -12.64
CA ILE A 195 5.99 -14.22 -13.09
C ILE A 195 6.73 -13.78 -14.37
N GLU A 196 6.10 -12.91 -15.17
CA GLU A 196 6.75 -12.40 -16.38
C GLU A 196 7.94 -11.46 -16.11
N GLN A 197 9.12 -11.76 -16.66
CA GLN A 197 10.29 -10.88 -16.56
C GLN A 197 10.02 -9.46 -17.08
N CYS A 198 9.14 -9.32 -18.07
CA CYS A 198 8.89 -8.04 -18.74
C CYS A 198 8.15 -7.01 -17.88
N ILE A 199 7.58 -7.42 -16.75
CA ILE A 199 6.91 -6.52 -15.80
C ILE A 199 7.81 -6.14 -14.62
N ILE A 200 9.03 -6.67 -14.55
CA ILE A 200 10.01 -6.32 -13.52
C ILE A 200 10.92 -5.24 -14.08
N GLN A 201 11.00 -4.12 -13.39
CA GLN A 201 11.82 -2.97 -13.74
C GLN A 201 12.92 -2.77 -12.72
N GLU A 202 14.07 -2.31 -13.19
CA GLU A 202 15.19 -1.92 -12.32
C GLU A 202 14.87 -0.61 -11.63
N PHE A 203 14.97 -0.60 -10.30
CA PHE A 203 14.87 0.62 -9.51
C PHE A 203 16.18 1.39 -9.62
N LYS A 204 16.10 2.65 -10.08
CA LYS A 204 17.26 3.53 -10.30
C LYS A 204 17.36 4.69 -9.31
N GLY A 205 16.43 4.77 -8.36
CA GLY A 205 16.43 5.78 -7.31
C GLY A 205 17.23 5.34 -6.09
N THR A 206 17.04 6.07 -4.98
CA THR A 206 17.57 5.73 -3.66
C THR A 206 16.45 5.17 -2.78
N HIS A 207 16.81 4.26 -1.88
CA HIS A 207 15.88 3.81 -0.84
C HIS A 207 15.86 4.82 0.31
N PRO A 208 14.73 4.95 1.03
CA PRO A 208 14.68 5.73 2.26
C PRO A 208 15.72 5.22 3.27
N GLU A 209 16.45 6.14 3.90
CA GLU A 209 17.58 5.77 4.79
C GLU A 209 17.17 4.79 5.91
N VAL A 210 15.93 4.93 6.40
CA VAL A 210 15.38 4.11 7.50
C VAL A 210 15.27 2.61 7.16
N VAL A 211 15.25 2.23 5.88
CA VAL A 211 15.20 0.80 5.48
C VAL A 211 16.56 0.24 5.08
N THR A 212 17.58 1.08 4.87
CA THR A 212 18.88 0.65 4.33
C THR A 212 19.53 -0.47 5.14
N GLY A 213 19.43 -0.42 6.47
CA GLY A 213 19.96 -1.46 7.36
C GLY A 213 19.20 -2.79 7.35
N TRP A 214 17.96 -2.80 6.86
CA TRP A 214 17.09 -3.98 6.80
C TRP A 214 17.11 -4.68 5.44
N LEU A 215 17.41 -3.95 4.36
CA LEU A 215 17.33 -4.49 3.00
C LEU A 215 18.34 -5.63 2.77
N PRO A 216 17.91 -6.74 2.13
CA PRO A 216 18.82 -7.83 1.78
C PRO A 216 19.84 -7.36 0.74
N LYS A 217 21.11 -7.75 0.93
CA LYS A 217 22.16 -7.48 -0.05
C LYS A 217 21.82 -8.20 -1.35
N SER A 218 21.55 -7.43 -2.40
CA SER A 218 21.22 -7.96 -3.72
C SER A 218 21.83 -7.06 -4.79
N SER A 219 22.18 -7.65 -5.94
CA SER A 219 22.72 -6.89 -7.08
C SER A 219 21.91 -7.19 -8.34
N GLY A 220 21.64 -6.15 -9.11
CA GLY A 220 20.93 -6.21 -10.39
C GLY A 220 19.45 -6.57 -10.29
N LEU A 221 18.85 -6.68 -11.47
CA LEU A 221 17.45 -7.02 -11.67
C LEU A 221 17.13 -8.44 -11.21
N TYR A 222 15.99 -8.62 -10.55
CA TYR A 222 15.48 -9.93 -10.14
C TYR A 222 15.23 -10.79 -11.38
N LYS A 223 15.77 -12.01 -11.37
CA LYS A 223 15.69 -12.97 -12.48
C LYS A 223 14.62 -14.01 -12.19
N VAL A 224 13.65 -14.12 -13.09
CA VAL A 224 12.56 -15.10 -13.01
C VAL A 224 12.92 -16.37 -13.79
N ASP A 225 12.03 -17.38 -13.75
CA ASP A 225 12.20 -18.60 -14.52
C ASP A 225 12.08 -18.29 -16.03
N PRO A 226 13.13 -18.53 -16.84
CA PRO A 226 13.10 -18.26 -18.28
C PRO A 226 12.10 -19.15 -19.04
N SER A 227 11.66 -20.26 -18.44
CA SER A 227 10.67 -21.18 -19.01
C SER A 227 9.22 -20.84 -18.62
N TYR A 228 9.01 -19.78 -17.82
CA TYR A 228 7.68 -19.38 -17.37
C TYR A 228 6.73 -19.09 -18.53
N VAL A 229 5.54 -19.71 -18.48
CA VAL A 229 4.47 -19.50 -19.46
C VAL A 229 3.38 -18.61 -18.84
N PRO A 230 3.16 -17.39 -19.38
CA PRO A 230 2.17 -16.48 -18.82
C PRO A 230 0.75 -17.04 -18.88
N THR A 231 -0.01 -16.78 -17.82
CA THR A 231 -1.43 -17.08 -17.73
C THR A 231 -2.26 -16.19 -18.69
N ASN A 232 -3.53 -16.55 -18.91
CA ASN A 232 -4.45 -15.72 -19.70
C ASN A 232 -4.65 -14.32 -19.09
N LYS A 233 -4.58 -14.21 -17.76
CA LYS A 233 -4.66 -12.93 -17.04
C LYS A 233 -3.45 -12.06 -17.36
N GLU A 234 -2.25 -12.62 -17.34
CA GLU A 234 -1.02 -11.88 -17.64
C GLU A 234 -0.92 -11.52 -19.12
N LYS A 235 -1.33 -12.41 -20.02
CA LYS A 235 -1.48 -12.08 -21.45
C LYS A 235 -2.39 -10.88 -21.67
N LYS A 236 -3.51 -10.78 -20.93
CA LYS A 236 -4.39 -9.60 -20.94
C LYS A 236 -3.64 -8.35 -20.46
N HIS A 237 -2.93 -8.42 -19.34
CA HIS A 237 -2.16 -7.28 -18.82
C HIS A 237 -1.05 -6.84 -19.79
N ARG A 238 -0.39 -7.79 -20.46
CA ARG A 238 0.58 -7.53 -21.51
C ARG A 238 -0.04 -6.76 -22.67
N MET A 239 -1.27 -7.11 -23.07
CA MET A 239 -2.01 -6.37 -24.09
C MET A 239 -2.40 -4.97 -23.60
N MET A 240 -2.84 -4.82 -22.36
CA MET A 240 -3.10 -3.51 -21.76
C MET A 240 -1.85 -2.63 -21.77
N ASN A 241 -0.69 -3.14 -21.35
CA ASN A 241 0.60 -2.44 -21.43
C ASN A 241 0.93 -1.96 -22.85
N LYS A 242 0.61 -2.75 -23.88
CA LYS A 242 0.80 -2.32 -25.28
C LYS A 242 -0.13 -1.15 -25.63
N LEU A 243 -1.40 -1.22 -25.22
CA LEU A 243 -2.36 -0.13 -25.46
C LEU A 243 -1.96 1.15 -24.73
N GLU A 244 -1.47 1.05 -23.49
CA GLU A 244 -0.96 2.19 -22.72
C GLU A 244 0.16 2.92 -23.48
N LYS A 245 1.14 2.17 -24.02
CA LYS A 245 2.26 2.74 -24.80
C LYS A 245 1.82 3.41 -26.10
N VAL A 246 0.82 2.84 -26.78
CA VAL A 246 0.35 3.34 -28.09
C VAL A 246 -0.56 4.57 -27.92
N PHE A 247 -1.42 4.56 -26.90
CA PHE A 247 -2.49 5.55 -26.73
C PHE A 247 -2.27 6.53 -25.57
N GLY A 248 -1.17 6.41 -24.82
CA GLY A 248 -0.92 7.23 -23.63
C GLY A 248 -1.93 7.00 -22.50
N LEU A 249 -2.48 5.79 -22.41
CA LEU A 249 -3.47 5.42 -21.39
C LEU A 249 -2.79 4.95 -20.10
N GLU A 250 -3.53 4.98 -19.00
CA GLU A 250 -3.17 4.33 -17.74
C GLU A 250 -4.36 3.46 -17.30
N LEU A 251 -4.23 2.15 -17.52
CA LEU A 251 -5.30 1.16 -17.44
C LEU A 251 -5.24 0.32 -16.16
N SER A 252 -4.34 0.64 -15.22
CA SER A 252 -4.33 -0.03 -13.92
C SER A 252 -5.58 0.32 -13.11
N LYS A 253 -5.88 -0.53 -12.12
CA LYS A 253 -7.01 -0.28 -11.23
C LYS A 253 -6.71 0.94 -10.34
N LYS A 254 -7.68 1.85 -10.24
CA LYS A 254 -7.64 3.03 -9.36
C LYS A 254 -8.85 3.02 -8.44
N HIS A 255 -8.64 3.32 -7.16
CA HIS A 255 -9.72 3.49 -6.19
C HIS A 255 -9.88 4.95 -5.78
N TYR A 256 -9.76 5.84 -6.77
CA TYR A 256 -9.92 7.29 -6.66
C TYR A 256 -10.36 7.87 -8.01
N LYS A 257 -10.82 9.13 -8.01
CA LYS A 257 -11.08 9.91 -9.23
C LYS A 257 -10.22 11.17 -9.21
N LEU A 258 -9.33 11.33 -10.19
CA LEU A 258 -8.57 12.59 -10.32
C LEU A 258 -9.51 13.76 -10.63
N VAL A 259 -9.25 14.88 -9.96
CA VAL A 259 -9.91 16.18 -10.14
C VAL A 259 -8.88 17.28 -10.20
#